data_AF-A0AAD0SPP9-F1
#
_entry.id   AF-A0AAD0SPP9-F1
#
_cell.length_a   1.000
_cell.length_b   1.000
_cell.length_c   1.000
_cell.angle_alpha   90.00
_cell.angle_beta   90.00
_cell.angle_gamma   90.00
#
_symmetry.space_group_name_H-M   'P 1'
#
loop_
_entity.id
_entity.type
_entity.pdbx_description
1 polymer ?
#
loop_
_entity_poly.entity_id
_entity_poly.type
_entity_poly.pdbx_seq_one_letter_code
_entity_poly.pdbx_strand_id
1 'polypeptide(L)'
;MENLESIKNAVENTKRSYRAIAKEFGTNHTQIGILIKLHNWNVEHRISKNSTVSTTEYKPHVAILGKTAVRKIEEIKKELGKQYSPVDEPLIVMYAKSYERYIDLESKLGLGVDKIISTSTKTGSEYMSPLFTATLAIQKNLVTIANQLGLSIASRKKLGLNFKKEEEGQTSLYDFVPEFASDEDLDEI
;
A
#
# COMPACT_ATOMS: atom_id res chain seq x y z
N MET A 1 12.88 -34.76 46.51
CA MET A 1 13.65 -34.40 45.29
C MET A 1 13.07 -35.01 44.00
N GLU A 2 12.15 -36.00 44.08
CA GLU A 2 11.56 -36.69 42.92
C GLU A 2 10.76 -35.81 41.94
N ASN A 3 10.21 -34.69 42.40
CA ASN A 3 9.33 -33.85 41.59
C ASN A 3 10.12 -33.00 40.56
N LEU A 4 11.37 -32.62 40.87
CA LEU A 4 12.17 -31.74 40.01
C LEU A 4 12.70 -32.47 38.77
N GLU A 5 13.08 -33.73 38.94
CA GLU A 5 13.55 -34.59 37.83
C GLU A 5 12.41 -34.99 36.90
N SER A 6 11.21 -35.23 37.47
CA SER A 6 9.99 -35.46 36.70
C SER A 6 9.57 -34.24 35.88
N ILE A 7 9.64 -33.03 36.46
CA ILE A 7 9.39 -31.78 35.75
C ILE A 7 10.45 -31.55 34.65
N LYS A 8 11.73 -31.79 34.95
CA LYS A 8 12.82 -31.69 33.96
C LYS A 8 12.54 -32.59 32.78
N ASN A 9 12.22 -33.86 33.00
CA ASN A 9 11.91 -34.82 31.95
C ASN A 9 10.71 -34.36 31.10
N ALA A 10 9.63 -33.89 31.74
CA ALA A 10 8.47 -33.34 31.03
C ALA A 10 8.82 -32.11 30.18
N VAL A 11 9.75 -31.27 30.65
CA VAL A 11 10.23 -30.09 29.92
C VAL A 11 11.14 -30.52 28.76
N GLU A 12 12.20 -31.28 29.00
CA GLU A 12 13.22 -31.59 27.99
C GLU A 12 12.73 -32.56 26.91
N ASN A 13 11.84 -33.50 27.23
CA ASN A 13 11.48 -34.58 26.31
C ASN A 13 10.11 -34.42 25.64
N THR A 14 9.34 -33.38 25.98
CA THR A 14 8.03 -33.14 25.37
C THR A 14 7.92 -31.74 24.75
N LYS A 15 6.91 -31.51 23.91
CA LYS A 15 6.52 -30.18 23.39
C LYS A 15 5.35 -29.55 24.16
N ARG A 16 4.94 -30.14 25.30
CA ARG A 16 3.78 -29.67 26.09
C ARG A 16 4.04 -28.28 26.67
N SER A 17 3.07 -27.36 26.65
CA SER A 17 3.27 -26.01 27.17
C SER A 17 3.67 -26.01 28.66
N TYR A 18 4.46 -25.02 29.11
CA TYR A 18 4.88 -24.92 30.52
C TYR A 18 3.69 -24.81 31.48
N ARG A 19 2.56 -24.24 31.03
CA ARG A 19 1.32 -24.18 31.81
C ARG A 19 0.69 -25.56 32.03
N ALA A 20 0.74 -26.44 31.02
CA ALA A 20 0.22 -27.80 31.15
C ALA A 20 1.06 -28.64 32.12
N ILE A 21 2.39 -28.53 32.00
CA ILE A 21 3.33 -29.19 32.92
C ILE A 21 3.14 -28.66 34.34
N ALA A 22 3.02 -27.33 34.50
CA ALA A 22 2.81 -26.70 35.79
C ALA A 22 1.54 -27.19 36.51
N LYS A 23 0.44 -27.35 35.77
CA LYS A 23 -0.83 -27.87 36.30
C LYS A 23 -0.72 -29.32 36.79
N GLU A 24 0.04 -30.16 36.08
CA GLU A 24 0.22 -31.57 36.43
C GLU A 24 1.04 -31.77 37.70
N PHE A 25 2.10 -30.99 37.87
CA PHE A 25 3.01 -31.10 39.01
C PHE A 25 2.70 -30.10 40.15
N GLY A 26 1.54 -29.43 40.09
CA GLY A 26 1.10 -28.50 41.14
C GLY A 26 2.04 -27.31 41.36
N THR A 27 2.70 -26.83 40.30
CA THR A 27 3.66 -25.71 40.35
C THR A 27 3.20 -24.53 39.49
N ASN A 28 3.98 -23.44 39.47
CA ASN A 28 3.74 -22.29 38.61
C ASN A 28 4.63 -22.36 37.36
N HIS A 29 4.07 -22.09 36.19
CA HIS A 29 4.83 -22.02 34.93
C HIS A 29 6.00 -21.03 34.97
N THR A 30 5.92 -19.97 35.78
CA THR A 30 7.03 -19.04 36.00
C THR A 30 8.17 -19.68 36.79
N GLN A 31 7.87 -20.53 37.78
CA GLN A 31 8.86 -21.30 38.53
C GLN A 31 9.59 -22.28 37.61
N ILE A 32 8.88 -22.93 36.69
CA ILE A 32 9.50 -23.78 35.65
C ILE A 32 10.49 -22.95 34.80
N GLY A 33 10.10 -21.73 34.40
CA GLY A 33 10.98 -20.81 33.67
C GLY A 33 12.24 -20.43 34.43
N ILE A 34 12.15 -20.25 35.76
CA ILE A 34 13.29 -19.98 36.63
C ILE A 34 14.20 -21.22 36.73
N LEU A 35 13.62 -22.41 36.92
CA LEU A 35 14.37 -23.67 37.00
C LEU A 35 15.14 -23.98 35.71
N ILE A 36 14.54 -23.73 34.54
CA ILE A 36 15.22 -23.89 33.25
C ILE A 36 16.50 -23.05 33.19
N LYS A 37 16.43 -21.78 33.64
CA LYS A 37 17.59 -20.87 33.66
C LYS A 37 18.61 -21.22 34.73
N LEU A 38 18.16 -21.66 35.91
CA LEU A 38 19.02 -21.95 37.05
C LEU A 38 19.80 -23.26 36.85
N HIS A 39 19.20 -24.24 36.18
CA HIS A 39 19.77 -25.56 35.96
C HIS A 39 20.13 -25.85 34.49
N ASN A 40 20.06 -24.84 33.61
CA ASN A 40 20.37 -24.95 32.17
C ASN A 40 19.71 -26.16 31.47
N TRP A 41 18.40 -26.33 31.66
CA TRP A 41 17.66 -27.41 31.01
C TRP A 41 17.58 -27.24 29.49
N ASN A 42 17.66 -28.34 28.75
CA ASN A 42 17.62 -28.32 27.29
C ASN A 42 16.19 -28.10 26.77
N VAL A 43 15.94 -26.92 26.23
CA VAL A 43 14.65 -26.54 25.65
C VAL A 43 14.77 -26.10 24.18
N GLU A 44 15.86 -26.46 23.50
CA GLU A 44 16.12 -26.04 22.12
C GLU A 44 15.05 -26.50 21.13
N HIS A 45 14.44 -27.66 21.38
CA HIS A 45 13.32 -28.20 20.60
C HIS A 45 12.00 -27.43 20.79
N ARG A 46 11.93 -26.56 21.81
CA ARG A 46 10.78 -25.72 22.14
C ARG A 46 10.96 -24.27 21.70
N ILE A 47 12.20 -23.82 21.57
CA ILE A 47 12.53 -22.53 20.99
C ILE A 47 12.32 -22.70 19.49
N SER A 48 11.37 -21.95 18.93
CA SER A 48 11.27 -21.78 17.49
C SER A 48 12.61 -21.22 16.99
N LYS A 49 13.52 -22.10 16.53
CA LYS A 49 14.77 -21.71 15.85
C LYS A 49 14.51 -21.05 14.48
N ASN A 50 13.24 -20.79 14.12
CA ASN A 50 12.82 -20.21 12.85
C ASN A 50 12.07 -18.88 13.05
N SER A 51 12.54 -17.98 13.90
CA SER A 51 12.45 -16.56 13.58
C SER A 51 13.75 -16.14 12.88
N THR A 52 14.06 -16.79 11.76
CA THR A 52 14.93 -16.21 10.75
C THR A 52 14.24 -14.93 10.29
N VAL A 53 14.59 -13.81 10.91
CA VAL A 53 14.38 -12.49 10.31
C VAL A 53 15.17 -12.57 9.01
N SER A 54 14.46 -12.82 7.92
CA SER A 54 15.03 -12.86 6.59
C SER A 54 15.83 -11.57 6.39
N THR A 55 17.14 -11.68 6.21
CA THR A 55 18.04 -10.58 5.84
C THR A 55 17.88 -10.17 4.38
N THR A 56 16.88 -10.69 3.66
CA THR A 56 16.36 -9.96 2.51
C THR A 56 15.92 -8.60 3.03
N GLU A 57 16.45 -7.50 2.48
CA GLU A 57 15.92 -6.15 2.69
C GLU A 57 14.40 -6.21 2.55
N TYR A 58 13.68 -6.38 3.67
CA TYR A 58 12.24 -6.37 3.66
C TYR A 58 11.90 -4.91 3.46
N LYS A 59 11.72 -4.55 2.20
CA LYS A 59 11.24 -3.24 1.79
C LYS A 59 9.73 -3.30 1.98
N PRO A 60 9.17 -2.84 3.13
CA PRO A 60 7.73 -2.96 3.39
C PRO A 60 6.90 -2.27 2.30
N HIS A 61 7.49 -1.29 1.61
CA HIS A 61 6.89 -0.63 0.47
C HIS A 61 6.67 -1.54 -0.75
N VAL A 62 7.50 -2.58 -0.96
CA VAL A 62 7.33 -3.55 -2.06
C VAL A 62 6.09 -4.43 -1.85
N ALA A 63 5.68 -4.67 -0.60
CA ALA A 63 4.45 -5.40 -0.31
C ALA A 63 3.18 -4.55 -0.47
N ILE A 64 3.31 -3.21 -0.47
CA ILE A 64 2.19 -2.26 -0.42
C ILE A 64 1.95 -1.59 -1.78
N LEU A 65 2.99 -1.49 -2.62
CA LEU A 65 2.97 -0.81 -3.91
C LEU A 65 2.95 -1.83 -5.05
N GLY A 66 1.92 -1.77 -5.90
CA GLY A 66 1.93 -2.53 -7.13
C GLY A 66 2.87 -1.92 -8.18
N LYS A 67 3.03 -2.63 -9.30
CA LYS A 67 3.96 -2.24 -10.38
C LYS A 67 3.66 -0.84 -10.93
N THR A 68 2.37 -0.50 -11.03
CA THR A 68 1.92 0.79 -11.55
C THR A 68 2.25 1.92 -10.59
N ALA A 69 2.10 1.69 -9.27
CA ALA A 69 2.47 2.66 -8.25
C ALA A 69 3.99 2.89 -8.23
N VAL A 70 4.80 1.83 -8.30
CA VAL A 70 6.28 1.96 -8.35
C VAL A 70 6.73 2.80 -9.55
N ARG A 71 6.23 2.49 -10.75
CA ARG A 71 6.54 3.25 -11.97
C ARG A 71 6.15 4.73 -11.80
N LYS A 72 4.96 5.01 -11.26
CA LYS A 72 4.48 6.38 -11.08
C LYS A 72 5.30 7.17 -10.04
N ILE A 73 5.84 6.52 -9.00
CA ILE A 73 6.78 7.15 -8.06
C ILE A 73 8.05 7.61 -8.78
N GLU A 74 8.61 6.78 -9.66
CA GLU A 74 9.81 7.11 -10.42
C GLU A 74 9.58 8.28 -11.38
N GLU A 75 8.44 8.29 -12.08
CA GLU A 75 8.02 9.40 -12.95
C GLU A 75 7.94 10.72 -12.16
N ILE A 76 7.25 10.74 -11.02
CA ILE A 76 7.10 11.94 -10.20
C ILE A 76 8.44 12.40 -9.63
N LYS A 77 9.29 11.47 -9.16
CA LYS A 77 10.64 11.82 -8.70
C LYS A 77 11.48 12.44 -9.81
N LYS A 78 11.35 11.95 -11.05
CA LYS A 78 12.02 12.52 -12.21
C LYS A 78 11.50 13.92 -12.54
N GLU A 79 10.19 14.13 -12.51
CA GLU A 79 9.57 15.43 -12.74
C GLU A 79 9.98 16.46 -11.68
N LEU A 80 9.87 16.12 -10.40
CA LEU A 80 10.23 17.00 -9.29
C LEU A 80 11.74 17.25 -9.20
N GLY A 81 12.56 16.31 -9.67
CA GLY A 81 14.01 16.45 -9.75
C GLY A 81 14.64 16.83 -8.41
N LYS A 82 15.32 17.99 -8.35
CA LYS A 82 15.97 18.50 -7.12
C LYS A 82 15.03 19.26 -6.18
N GLN A 83 13.75 19.39 -6.53
CA GLN A 83 12.80 20.26 -5.84
C GLN A 83 11.96 19.55 -4.78
N TYR A 84 11.98 18.22 -4.75
CA TYR A 84 11.31 17.46 -3.69
C TYR A 84 12.25 17.18 -2.52
N SER A 85 11.68 17.16 -1.32
CA SER A 85 12.31 16.82 -0.05
C SER A 85 11.89 15.42 0.39
N PRO A 86 12.64 14.74 1.27
CA PRO A 86 12.17 13.52 1.94
C PRO A 86 10.79 13.66 2.61
N VAL A 87 10.40 14.87 2.98
CA VAL A 87 9.07 15.18 3.56
C VAL A 87 7.93 14.98 2.55
N ASP A 88 8.22 15.06 1.25
CA ASP A 88 7.24 14.89 0.17
C ASP A 88 7.03 13.40 -0.20
N GLU A 89 7.90 12.50 0.25
CA GLU A 89 7.83 11.07 -0.08
C GLU A 89 6.48 10.42 0.28
N PRO A 90 5.86 10.68 1.45
CA PRO A 90 4.54 10.16 1.76
C PRO A 90 3.47 10.62 0.77
N LEU A 91 3.54 11.88 0.32
CA LEU A 91 2.60 12.44 -0.67
C LEU A 91 2.80 11.80 -2.05
N ILE A 92 4.05 11.58 -2.46
CA ILE A 92 4.38 10.90 -3.72
C ILE A 92 3.86 9.46 -3.70
N VAL A 93 4.08 8.74 -2.60
CA VAL A 93 3.58 7.36 -2.41
C VAL A 93 2.05 7.32 -2.42
N MET A 94 1.39 8.25 -1.73
CA MET A 94 -0.07 8.36 -1.69
C MET A 94 -0.65 8.67 -3.07
N TYR A 95 -0.02 9.58 -3.83
CA TYR A 95 -0.42 9.89 -5.19
C TYR A 95 -0.33 8.65 -6.08
N ALA A 96 0.82 7.99 -6.11
CA ALA A 96 1.05 6.83 -6.96
C ALA A 96 0.10 5.66 -6.64
N LYS A 97 -0.18 5.42 -5.35
CA LYS A 97 -1.15 4.41 -4.93
C LYS A 97 -2.59 4.79 -5.29
N SER A 98 -2.94 6.06 -5.19
CA SER A 98 -4.24 6.57 -5.62
C SER A 98 -4.41 6.45 -7.13
N TYR A 99 -3.33 6.66 -7.89
CA TYR A 99 -3.31 6.54 -9.35
C TYR A 99 -3.50 5.09 -9.80
N GLU A 100 -2.81 4.15 -9.16
CA GLU A 100 -3.00 2.72 -9.42
C GLU A 100 -4.44 2.27 -9.14
N ARG A 101 -5.02 2.71 -8.01
CA ARG A 101 -6.42 2.43 -7.68
C ARG A 101 -7.39 3.08 -8.67
N TYR A 102 -7.11 4.29 -9.12
CA TYR A 102 -7.92 4.98 -10.12
C TYR A 102 -8.01 4.18 -11.41
N ILE A 103 -6.87 3.70 -11.94
CA ILE A 103 -6.84 2.86 -13.14
C ILE A 103 -7.66 1.59 -12.94
N ASP A 104 -7.51 0.91 -11.80
CA ASP A 104 -8.26 -0.30 -11.49
C ASP A 104 -9.78 -0.04 -11.45
N LEU A 105 -10.22 1.05 -10.80
CA LEU A 105 -11.64 1.40 -10.74
C LEU A 105 -12.21 1.83 -12.11
N GLU A 106 -11.47 2.64 -12.87
CA GLU A 106 -11.84 3.03 -14.24
C GLU A 106 -11.97 1.81 -15.16
N SER A 107 -11.04 0.85 -15.06
CA SER A 107 -11.12 -0.40 -15.83
C SER A 107 -12.37 -1.22 -15.52
N LYS A 108 -12.85 -1.20 -14.27
CA LYS A 108 -14.06 -1.91 -13.82
C LYS A 108 -15.33 -1.17 -14.24
N LEU A 109 -15.31 0.17 -14.17
CA LEU A 109 -16.39 1.01 -14.64
C LEU A 109 -16.56 0.83 -16.15
N GLY A 110 -15.48 0.85 -16.94
CA GLY A 110 -15.56 0.73 -18.40
C GLY A 110 -16.31 1.89 -19.05
N LEU A 111 -16.55 1.81 -20.37
CA LEU A 111 -17.10 2.91 -21.18
C LEU A 111 -18.64 3.03 -21.15
N GLY A 112 -19.34 2.24 -20.32
CA GLY A 112 -20.80 2.16 -20.32
C GLY A 112 -21.45 3.13 -19.34
N VAL A 113 -22.32 4.03 -19.85
CA VAL A 113 -23.11 4.98 -19.05
C VAL A 113 -24.00 4.26 -18.02
N ASP A 114 -24.46 3.06 -18.34
CA ASP A 114 -25.33 2.22 -17.48
C ASP A 114 -24.66 1.79 -16.16
N LYS A 115 -23.35 1.98 -16.01
CA LYS A 115 -22.61 1.68 -14.77
C LYS A 115 -22.42 2.90 -13.87
N ILE A 116 -22.84 4.08 -14.33
CA ILE A 116 -22.76 5.34 -13.57
C ILE A 116 -23.98 5.48 -12.65
N ILE A 117 -25.16 5.06 -13.11
CA ILE A 117 -26.41 5.12 -12.35
C ILE A 117 -26.76 3.72 -11.85
N SER A 118 -27.16 3.62 -10.59
CA SER A 118 -27.63 2.40 -9.94
C SER A 118 -29.02 2.63 -9.36
N THR A 119 -29.87 1.61 -9.42
CA THR A 119 -31.24 1.69 -8.90
C THR A 119 -31.36 0.90 -7.61
N SER A 120 -31.95 1.51 -6.58
CA SER A 120 -32.17 0.86 -5.29
C SER A 120 -33.23 -0.23 -5.43
N THR A 121 -32.88 -1.47 -5.10
CA THR A 121 -33.83 -2.60 -5.13
C THR A 121 -34.98 -2.44 -4.14
N LYS A 122 -34.83 -1.57 -3.12
CA LYS A 122 -35.83 -1.35 -2.07
C LYS A 122 -36.78 -0.19 -2.37
N THR A 123 -36.30 0.86 -3.04
CA THR A 123 -37.06 2.12 -3.23
C THR A 123 -37.30 2.47 -4.69
N GLY A 124 -36.65 1.79 -5.63
CA GLY A 124 -36.68 2.12 -7.07
C GLY A 124 -35.97 3.43 -7.42
N SER A 125 -35.37 4.12 -6.45
CA SER A 125 -34.70 5.39 -6.66
C SER A 125 -33.37 5.20 -7.36
N GLU A 126 -33.08 6.06 -8.33
CA GLU A 126 -31.79 6.14 -9.01
C GLU A 126 -30.78 6.93 -8.19
N TYR A 127 -29.56 6.44 -8.12
CA TYR A 127 -28.44 7.09 -7.44
C TYR A 127 -27.13 6.78 -8.16
N MET A 128 -26.08 7.55 -7.86
CA MET A 128 -24.77 7.32 -8.46
C MET A 128 -24.18 6.01 -7.95
N SER A 129 -23.63 5.20 -8.85
CA SER A 129 -23.09 3.91 -8.50
C SER A 129 -21.97 4.07 -7.45
N PRO A 130 -21.87 3.14 -6.48
CA PRO A 130 -20.82 3.20 -5.47
C PRO A 130 -19.42 3.18 -6.09
N LEU A 131 -19.27 2.47 -7.22
CA LEU A 131 -18.04 2.40 -7.98
C LEU A 131 -17.68 3.78 -8.56
N PHE A 132 -18.61 4.43 -9.24
CA PHE A 132 -18.41 5.78 -9.79
C PHE A 132 -18.11 6.81 -8.69
N THR A 133 -18.82 6.73 -7.57
CA THR A 133 -18.59 7.61 -6.42
C THR A 133 -17.17 7.41 -5.83
N ALA A 134 -16.71 6.16 -5.73
CA ALA A 134 -15.35 5.85 -5.30
C ALA A 134 -14.30 6.39 -6.29
N THR A 135 -14.53 6.25 -7.59
CA THR A 135 -13.66 6.80 -8.64
C THR A 135 -13.54 8.33 -8.52
N LEU A 136 -14.67 9.04 -8.38
CA LEU A 136 -14.68 10.49 -8.18
C LEU A 136 -13.92 10.92 -6.92
N ALA A 137 -14.04 10.18 -5.82
CA ALA A 137 -13.31 10.47 -4.59
C ALA A 137 -11.79 10.30 -4.77
N ILE A 138 -11.36 9.25 -5.48
CA ILE A 138 -9.94 9.05 -5.80
C ILE A 138 -9.41 10.13 -6.74
N GLN A 139 -10.18 10.51 -7.76
CA GLN A 139 -9.82 11.59 -8.68
C GLN A 139 -9.62 12.92 -7.94
N LYS A 140 -10.52 13.27 -7.01
CA LYS A 140 -10.36 14.45 -6.14
C LYS A 140 -9.08 14.37 -5.32
N ASN A 141 -8.81 13.24 -4.68
CA ASN A 141 -7.57 13.04 -3.92
C ASN A 141 -6.32 13.20 -4.79
N LEU A 142 -6.32 12.66 -6.00
CA LEU A 142 -5.21 12.82 -6.95
C LEU A 142 -4.96 14.29 -7.28
N VAL A 143 -6.00 15.05 -7.59
CA VAL A 143 -5.89 16.49 -7.88
C VAL A 143 -5.38 17.26 -6.65
N THR A 144 -5.88 16.95 -5.46
CA THR A 144 -5.44 17.59 -4.22
C THR A 144 -3.94 17.36 -3.97
N ILE A 145 -3.49 16.10 -4.06
CA ILE A 145 -2.08 15.76 -3.83
C ILE A 145 -1.19 16.34 -4.95
N ALA A 146 -1.64 16.31 -6.21
CA ALA A 146 -0.93 16.94 -7.33
C ALA A 146 -0.69 18.43 -7.10
N ASN A 147 -1.69 19.13 -6.57
CA ASN A 147 -1.58 20.56 -6.27
C ASN A 147 -0.65 20.83 -5.07
N GLN A 148 -0.56 19.91 -4.10
CA GLN A 148 0.39 20.01 -2.99
C GLN A 148 1.83 19.77 -3.44
N LEU A 149 2.03 18.81 -4.35
CA LEU A 149 3.34 18.48 -4.92
C LEU A 149 3.82 19.46 -6.00
N GLY A 150 2.96 20.40 -6.43
CA GLY A 150 3.33 21.33 -7.50
C GLY A 150 3.35 20.68 -8.88
N LEU A 151 2.56 19.64 -9.14
CA LEU A 151 2.56 18.97 -10.45
C LEU A 151 1.80 19.78 -11.51
N SER A 152 0.85 20.63 -11.11
CA SER A 152 0.10 21.50 -12.02
C SER A 152 0.76 22.88 -12.21
N ILE A 153 0.67 23.49 -13.39
CA ILE A 153 1.26 24.82 -13.67
C ILE A 153 0.84 25.87 -12.63
N ALA A 154 -0.44 25.88 -12.25
CA ALA A 154 -0.97 26.80 -11.26
C ALA A 154 -0.36 26.57 -9.86
N SER A 155 -0.20 25.31 -9.44
CA SER A 155 0.43 24.99 -8.16
C SER A 155 1.93 25.28 -8.16
N ARG A 156 2.64 25.03 -9.27
CA ARG A 156 4.06 25.41 -9.45
C ARG A 156 4.28 26.90 -9.21
N LYS A 157 3.45 27.73 -9.86
CA LYS A 157 3.52 29.19 -9.71
C LYS A 157 3.24 29.63 -8.28
N LYS A 158 2.27 29.00 -7.60
CA LYS A 158 1.93 29.31 -6.20
C LYS A 158 3.04 28.90 -5.23
N LEU A 159 3.71 27.78 -5.48
CA LEU A 159 4.78 27.23 -4.63
C LEU A 159 6.17 27.79 -4.95
N GLY A 160 6.30 28.63 -5.97
CA GLY A 160 7.60 29.18 -6.41
C GLY A 160 8.53 28.11 -7.00
N LEU A 161 7.98 27.01 -7.51
CA LEU A 161 8.75 25.90 -8.08
C LEU A 161 9.08 26.18 -9.54
N ASN A 162 10.37 26.19 -9.87
CA ASN A 162 10.87 26.44 -11.22
C ASN A 162 11.26 25.14 -11.90
N PHE A 163 10.28 24.41 -12.44
CA PHE A 163 10.59 23.27 -13.30
C PHE A 163 11.29 23.79 -14.56
N LYS A 164 12.46 23.25 -14.90
CA LYS A 164 13.11 23.58 -16.17
C LYS A 164 12.12 23.23 -17.28
N LYS A 165 11.90 24.14 -18.23
CA LYS A 165 11.14 23.83 -19.45
C LYS A 165 11.77 22.59 -20.07
N GLU A 166 10.94 21.61 -20.41
CA GLU A 166 11.35 20.47 -21.21
C GLU A 166 11.96 21.00 -22.51
N GLU A 167 13.13 20.45 -22.88
CA GLU A 167 13.76 20.73 -24.16
C GLU A 167 12.78 20.37 -25.29
N GLU A 168 12.73 21.20 -26.34
CA GLU A 168 11.88 21.02 -27.52
C GLU A 168 12.02 19.59 -28.06
N GLY A 169 11.00 18.74 -27.86
CA GLY A 169 11.02 17.36 -28.35
C GLY A 169 10.33 16.30 -27.49
N GLN A 170 9.75 16.64 -26.34
CA GLN A 170 8.90 15.68 -25.60
C GLN A 170 7.48 15.70 -26.16
N THR A 171 7.05 14.54 -26.66
CA THR A 171 5.68 14.32 -27.14
C THR A 171 4.69 14.46 -25.98
N SER A 172 3.70 15.32 -26.19
CA SER A 172 2.62 15.59 -25.24
C SER A 172 1.55 14.50 -25.33
N LEU A 173 0.86 14.22 -24.23
CA LEU A 173 -0.38 13.42 -24.25
C LEU A 173 -1.49 14.11 -25.09
N TYR A 174 -1.32 15.40 -25.40
CA TYR A 174 -2.17 16.18 -26.29
C TYR A 174 -1.66 16.24 -27.74
N ASP A 175 -0.56 15.56 -28.07
CA ASP A 175 -0.14 15.38 -29.47
C ASP A 175 -1.03 14.31 -30.10
N PHE A 176 -2.28 14.67 -30.36
CA PHE A 176 -3.19 13.85 -31.14
C PHE A 176 -2.64 13.76 -32.57
N VAL A 177 -2.61 12.54 -33.12
CA VAL A 177 -2.30 12.32 -34.54
C VAL A 177 -3.26 13.22 -35.36
N PRO A 178 -2.75 14.03 -36.31
CA PRO A 178 -3.58 14.97 -37.08
C PRO A 178 -4.68 14.32 -37.93
N GLU A 179 -4.74 12.98 -37.98
CA GLU A 179 -5.69 12.21 -38.81
C GLU A 179 -7.16 12.34 -38.39
N PHE A 180 -7.49 13.01 -37.27
CA PHE A 180 -8.88 13.25 -36.86
C PHE A 180 -9.34 14.71 -37.00
N ALA A 181 -8.48 15.61 -37.47
CA ALA A 181 -8.90 16.95 -37.89
C ALA A 181 -9.24 16.94 -39.38
N SER A 182 -10.32 16.25 -39.75
CA SER A 182 -10.97 16.54 -41.03
C SER A 182 -11.75 17.84 -40.87
N ASP A 183 -11.23 18.90 -41.49
CA ASP A 183 -11.91 20.19 -41.74
C ASP A 183 -13.11 20.01 -42.71
N GLU A 184 -14.05 19.15 -42.37
CA GLU A 184 -15.35 19.07 -43.04
C GLU A 184 -16.45 19.19 -41.99
N ASP A 185 -17.35 20.15 -42.21
CA ASP A 185 -18.63 20.37 -41.53
C ASP A 185 -18.69 21.35 -40.35
N LEU A 186 -18.09 22.54 -40.48
CA LEU A 186 -18.50 23.73 -39.69
C LEU A 186 -18.66 25.00 -40.53
N ASP A 187 -19.24 24.87 -41.72
CA ASP A 187 -19.97 25.97 -42.35
C ASP A 187 -21.41 25.53 -42.64
N GLU A 188 -22.37 26.36 -42.23
CA GLU A 188 -23.84 26.23 -42.30
C GLU A 188 -24.55 25.53 -41.12
N ILE A 189 -24.94 26.34 -40.11
CA ILE A 189 -26.33 26.58 -39.63
C ILE A 189 -26.32 27.81 -38.68
#